data_AF-N4UDU3-F1
#
_entry.id   AF-N4UDU3-F1
#
_cell.length_a   1.000
_cell.length_b   1.000
_cell.length_c   1.000
_cell.angle_alpha   90.00
_cell.angle_beta   90.00
_cell.angle_gamma   90.00
#
_symmetry.space_group_name_H-M   'P 1'
#
loop_
_entity.id
_entity.type
_entity.pdbx_description
1 polymer ?
#
loop_
_entity_poly.entity_id
_entity_poly.type
_entity_poly.pdbx_seq_one_letter_code
_entity_poly.pdbx_strand_id
1 'polypeptide(L)'
;MIFKVLAASLFGIACAAKDGSQYPLSYGEAWAGPVRFADNFNLSSNSTGFTMAEATLVMPHLSIPKKPHKEVDEYTASFWIGLDGVLSSEIVRGLWQAGVIMSVWPNGTTKYTGFHEWIPDDPIDVSSSKLAISEGDHIHVVLKTTNNGYHGSTTLTNLNTSRTYTHSQNAANLWRGPTFPAQGATAEW
;
A
#
# COMPACT_ATOMS: atom_id res chain seq x y z
N MET A 1 -65.07 -36.59 -7.05
CA MET A 1 -65.28 -35.28 -7.71
C MET A 1 -64.99 -34.19 -6.69
N ILE A 2 -63.90 -33.45 -6.87
CA ILE A 2 -63.64 -32.07 -6.42
C ILE A 2 -62.22 -31.72 -6.90
N PHE A 3 -62.14 -30.68 -7.72
CA PHE A 3 -60.95 -30.13 -8.35
C PHE A 3 -59.97 -29.55 -7.32
N LYS A 4 -58.67 -29.80 -7.45
CA LYS A 4 -57.63 -28.98 -6.83
C LYS A 4 -57.18 -27.91 -7.82
N VAL A 5 -57.48 -26.66 -7.49
CA VAL A 5 -56.99 -25.46 -8.18
C VAL A 5 -55.50 -25.30 -7.85
N LEU A 6 -54.67 -25.21 -8.89
CA LEU A 6 -53.26 -24.83 -8.79
C LEU A 6 -53.21 -23.30 -8.62
N ALA A 7 -52.77 -22.82 -7.45
CA ALA A 7 -52.41 -21.42 -7.28
C ALA A 7 -50.93 -21.26 -7.66
N ALA A 8 -50.67 -20.44 -8.67
CA ALA A 8 -49.33 -20.06 -9.09
C ALA A 8 -48.68 -19.19 -8.00
N SER A 9 -47.56 -19.65 -7.44
CA SER A 9 -46.68 -18.83 -6.61
C SER A 9 -45.88 -17.89 -7.50
N LEU A 10 -46.15 -16.58 -7.39
CA LEU A 10 -45.23 -15.55 -7.85
C LEU A 10 -43.91 -15.70 -7.09
N PHE A 11 -42.85 -16.14 -7.77
CA PHE A 11 -41.49 -15.89 -7.31
C PHE A 11 -41.18 -14.41 -7.56
N GLY A 12 -41.51 -13.57 -6.58
CA GLY A 12 -40.91 -12.25 -6.47
C GLY A 12 -39.42 -12.44 -6.22
N ILE A 13 -38.59 -12.12 -7.22
CA ILE A 13 -37.16 -11.92 -7.02
C ILE A 13 -37.03 -10.63 -6.22
N ALA A 14 -37.02 -10.75 -4.89
CA ALA A 14 -36.44 -9.72 -4.07
C ALA A 14 -34.93 -9.76 -4.34
N CYS A 15 -34.45 -8.86 -5.20
CA CYS A 15 -33.04 -8.49 -5.19
C CYS A 15 -32.76 -7.89 -3.81
N ALA A 16 -32.34 -8.73 -2.87
CA ALA A 16 -31.64 -8.25 -1.69
C ALA A 16 -30.37 -7.58 -2.21
N ALA A 17 -30.29 -6.25 -2.04
CA ALA A 17 -29.04 -5.53 -2.22
C ALA A 17 -27.99 -6.26 -1.38
N LYS A 18 -26.94 -6.79 -2.02
CA LYS A 18 -25.77 -7.25 -1.29
C LYS A 18 -25.29 -6.07 -0.47
N ASP A 19 -25.26 -6.26 0.84
CA ASP A 19 -24.74 -5.33 1.82
C ASP A 19 -23.37 -4.83 1.35
N GLY A 20 -23.33 -3.57 0.95
CA GLY A 20 -22.20 -2.94 0.29
C GLY A 20 -21.22 -2.40 1.31
N SER A 21 -20.45 -3.29 1.94
CA SER A 21 -19.22 -2.91 2.66
C SER A 21 -18.26 -4.08 2.69
N GLN A 22 -17.77 -4.50 1.52
CA GLN A 22 -16.59 -5.34 1.45
C GLN A 22 -15.44 -4.60 0.78
N TYR A 23 -14.76 -3.77 1.58
CA TYR A 23 -13.34 -3.52 1.36
C TYR A 23 -12.54 -4.16 2.50
N PRO A 24 -12.56 -5.50 2.68
CA PRO A 24 -11.54 -6.12 3.49
C PRO A 24 -10.23 -5.97 2.71
N LEU A 25 -9.52 -4.85 2.94
CA LEU A 25 -8.09 -4.79 2.71
C LEU A 25 -7.46 -5.78 3.71
N SER A 26 -7.50 -7.05 3.34
CA SER A 26 -6.83 -8.14 4.04
C SER A 26 -5.42 -8.21 3.48
N TYR A 27 -4.49 -7.54 4.14
CA TYR A 27 -3.06 -7.62 3.82
C TYR A 27 -2.56 -9.04 4.13
N GLY A 28 -1.93 -9.70 3.14
CA GLY A 28 -1.55 -11.11 3.20
C GLY A 28 -0.25 -11.39 3.97
N GLU A 29 0.17 -12.65 4.03
CA GLU A 29 1.42 -13.11 4.69
C GLU A 29 2.72 -12.58 4.04
N ALA A 30 2.63 -11.71 3.03
CA ALA A 30 3.76 -11.14 2.32
C ALA A 30 4.43 -9.95 3.03
N TRP A 31 3.84 -9.45 4.13
CA TRP A 31 4.35 -8.31 4.88
C TRP A 31 5.10 -8.78 6.14
N ALA A 32 6.24 -8.16 6.42
CA ALA A 32 7.03 -8.44 7.61
C ALA A 32 7.71 -7.16 8.08
N GLY A 33 7.63 -6.88 9.38
CA GLY A 33 8.25 -5.71 9.97
C GLY A 33 7.45 -5.19 11.17
N PRO A 34 7.97 -4.17 11.90
CA PRO A 34 7.26 -3.59 13.02
C PRO A 34 6.08 -2.73 12.55
N VAL A 35 4.96 -2.88 13.24
CA VAL A 35 3.80 -1.99 13.12
C VAL A 35 3.59 -1.27 14.44
N ARG A 36 3.33 0.03 14.38
CA ARG A 36 2.90 0.85 15.52
C ARG A 36 1.48 1.34 15.30
N PHE A 37 0.65 1.17 16.33
CA PHE A 37 -0.70 1.70 16.37
C PHE A 37 -0.68 3.04 17.09
N ALA A 38 -1.39 4.03 16.57
CA ALA A 38 -1.49 5.34 17.18
C ALA A 38 -2.27 5.26 18.50
N ASP A 39 -1.73 5.84 19.56
CA ASP A 39 -2.40 5.89 20.86
C ASP A 39 -3.71 6.69 20.75
N ASN A 40 -4.78 6.15 21.34
CA ASN A 40 -6.11 6.79 21.37
C ASN A 40 -6.70 7.12 19.98
N PHE A 41 -6.24 6.46 18.91
CA PHE A 41 -6.84 6.61 17.59
C PHE A 41 -8.23 5.98 17.59
N ASN A 42 -9.26 6.80 17.35
CA ASN A 42 -10.62 6.29 17.26
C ASN A 42 -10.94 5.96 15.81
N LEU A 43 -10.89 4.66 15.50
CA LEU A 43 -11.16 4.12 14.16
C LEU A 43 -12.53 4.52 13.61
N SER A 44 -13.53 4.74 14.47
CA SER A 44 -14.89 5.13 14.09
C SER A 44 -15.09 6.63 13.89
N SER A 45 -14.02 7.42 14.02
CA SER A 45 -14.05 8.88 13.88
C SER A 45 -13.02 9.36 12.86
N ASN A 46 -13.20 10.60 12.38
CA ASN A 46 -12.23 11.28 11.52
C ASN A 46 -11.03 11.84 12.32
N SER A 47 -10.48 11.07 13.27
CA SER A 47 -9.28 11.45 14.02
C SER A 47 -8.02 11.30 13.17
N THR A 48 -6.99 12.11 13.46
CA THR A 48 -5.64 11.96 12.90
C THR A 48 -4.73 11.27 13.91
N GLY A 49 -3.94 10.28 13.46
CA GLY A 49 -2.93 9.60 14.26
C GLY A 49 -1.53 10.11 13.90
N PHE A 50 -0.65 9.20 13.49
CA PHE A 50 0.67 9.55 12.97
C PHE A 50 0.55 10.41 11.72
N THR A 51 1.28 11.52 11.69
CA THR A 51 1.36 12.41 10.51
C THR A 51 2.71 12.33 9.80
N MET A 52 3.63 11.51 10.33
CA MET A 52 4.95 11.31 9.77
C MET A 52 5.47 9.92 10.11
N ALA A 53 6.11 9.28 9.14
CA ALA A 53 6.95 8.09 9.31
C ALA A 53 8.28 8.33 8.60
N GLU A 54 9.37 7.80 9.16
CA GLU A 54 10.73 8.03 8.66
C GLU A 54 11.59 6.79 8.90
N ALA A 55 12.49 6.50 7.96
CA ALA A 55 13.51 5.45 8.10
C ALA A 55 14.67 5.64 7.13
N THR A 56 15.78 4.96 7.41
CA THR A 56 16.85 4.73 6.44
C THR A 56 16.83 3.26 6.02
N LEU A 57 16.50 3.02 4.76
CA LEU A 57 16.53 1.70 4.14
C LEU A 57 17.93 1.44 3.57
N VAL A 58 18.60 0.38 4.03
CA VAL A 58 19.92 -0.02 3.52
C VAL A 58 19.73 -1.10 2.46
N MET A 59 20.14 -0.81 1.22
CA MET A 59 19.91 -1.71 0.10
C MET A 59 20.78 -2.97 0.21
N PRO A 60 20.19 -4.17 0.32
CA PRO A 60 20.93 -5.41 0.48
C PRO A 60 21.55 -5.85 -0.83
N HIS A 61 22.52 -6.76 -0.76
CA HIS A 61 22.92 -7.56 -1.92
C HIS A 61 21.81 -8.55 -2.28
N LEU A 62 21.39 -8.59 -3.54
CA LEU A 62 20.38 -9.54 -4.04
C LEU A 62 21.04 -10.75 -4.68
N SER A 63 20.49 -11.93 -4.41
CA SER A 63 20.94 -13.19 -5.00
C SER A 63 19.73 -14.06 -5.35
N ILE A 64 19.88 -14.88 -6.39
CA ILE A 64 18.86 -15.88 -6.77
C ILE A 64 18.62 -16.85 -5.59
N PRO A 65 17.37 -17.21 -5.28
CA PRO A 65 17.07 -18.18 -4.23
C PRO A 65 17.79 -19.51 -4.43
N LYS A 66 18.22 -20.15 -3.33
CA LYS A 66 18.90 -21.46 -3.38
C LYS A 66 18.06 -22.59 -4.00
N LYS A 67 16.74 -22.42 -4.02
CA LYS A 67 15.77 -23.34 -4.61
C LYS A 67 14.85 -22.55 -5.54
N PRO A 68 15.35 -22.12 -6.71
CA PRO A 68 14.55 -21.30 -7.60
C PRO A 68 13.39 -22.13 -8.17
N HIS A 69 12.28 -21.46 -8.47
CA HIS A 69 11.22 -22.03 -9.29
C HIS A 69 11.78 -22.40 -10.68
N LYS A 70 11.18 -23.41 -11.33
CA LYS A 70 11.65 -23.94 -12.61
C LYS A 70 11.62 -22.89 -13.72
N GLU A 71 10.59 -22.05 -13.71
CA GLU A 71 10.38 -20.96 -14.67
C GLU A 71 9.99 -19.72 -13.87
N VAL A 72 10.76 -18.64 -14.05
CA VAL A 72 10.60 -17.37 -13.35
C VAL A 72 11.22 -16.28 -14.22
N ASP A 73 10.54 -15.14 -14.34
CA ASP A 73 11.09 -13.99 -15.07
C ASP A 73 12.03 -13.18 -14.17
N GLU A 74 11.60 -12.90 -12.93
CA GLU A 74 12.38 -12.22 -11.91
C GLU A 74 11.89 -12.59 -10.50
N TYR A 75 12.74 -12.37 -9.51
CA TYR A 75 12.38 -12.38 -8.09
C TYR A 75 12.34 -10.96 -7.58
N THR A 76 11.25 -10.57 -6.93
CA THR A 76 11.07 -9.22 -6.39
C THR A 76 10.85 -9.23 -4.89
N ALA A 77 11.33 -8.18 -4.23
CA ALA A 77 11.04 -7.83 -2.85
C ALA A 77 10.98 -6.31 -2.73
N SER A 78 10.36 -5.77 -1.69
CA SER A 78 10.40 -4.34 -1.42
C SER A 78 10.69 -4.07 0.04
N PHE A 79 11.42 -2.99 0.29
CA PHE A 79 11.49 -2.34 1.60
C PHE A 79 10.74 -1.03 1.49
N TRP A 80 9.86 -0.74 2.44
CA TRP A 80 9.02 0.45 2.41
C TRP A 80 8.65 0.85 3.82
N ILE A 81 8.26 2.11 3.97
CA ILE A 81 7.58 2.59 5.16
C ILE A 81 6.19 3.06 4.75
N GLY A 82 5.24 3.03 5.68
CA GLY A 82 3.86 3.36 5.39
C GLY A 82 3.11 3.97 6.55
N LEU A 83 1.99 4.62 6.20
CA LEU A 83 0.97 5.10 7.11
C LEU A 83 -0.37 4.46 6.71
N ASP A 84 -1.05 3.87 7.70
CA ASP A 84 -2.26 3.04 7.56
C ASP A 84 -2.05 1.69 6.86
N GLY A 85 -3.09 1.07 6.31
CA GLY A 85 -2.94 -0.19 5.60
C GLY A 85 -2.64 -1.44 6.43
N VAL A 86 -2.82 -1.45 7.75
CA VAL A 86 -2.84 -2.71 8.54
C VAL A 86 -4.23 -3.02 9.07
N LEU A 87 -4.99 -1.98 9.41
CA LEU A 87 -6.29 -2.13 10.05
C LEU A 87 -7.38 -2.36 9.01
N SER A 88 -8.04 -3.51 9.09
CA SER A 88 -9.34 -3.70 8.46
C SER A 88 -10.38 -2.84 9.18
N SER A 89 -11.06 -1.94 8.47
CA SER A 89 -12.13 -1.14 9.06
C SER A 89 -13.28 -0.95 8.08
N GLU A 90 -14.50 -0.76 8.60
CA GLU A 90 -15.68 -0.41 7.80
C GLU A 90 -15.58 1.00 7.20
N ILE A 91 -14.64 1.81 7.69
CA ILE A 91 -14.35 3.15 7.17
C ILE A 91 -13.28 3.06 6.09
N VAL A 92 -13.49 3.82 5.02
CA VAL A 92 -12.58 3.85 3.88
C VAL A 92 -11.25 4.48 4.28
N ARG A 93 -10.16 3.73 4.06
CA ARG A 93 -8.78 4.13 4.37
C ARG A 93 -7.87 3.70 3.23
N GLY A 94 -6.86 4.51 2.96
CA GLY A 94 -5.76 4.18 2.06
C GLY A 94 -4.53 3.71 2.82
N LEU A 95 -3.48 3.42 2.06
CA LEU A 95 -2.11 3.26 2.55
C LEU A 95 -1.25 4.25 1.78
N TRP A 96 -0.64 5.20 2.50
CA TRP A 96 0.38 6.05 1.91
C TRP A 96 1.74 5.44 2.21
N GLN A 97 2.47 5.00 1.18
CA GLN A 97 3.74 4.31 1.33
C GLN A 97 4.78 4.77 0.32
N ALA A 98 6.05 4.60 0.69
CA ALA A 98 7.17 4.78 -0.22
C ALA A 98 8.36 3.92 0.20
N GLY A 99 9.20 3.58 -0.77
CA GLY A 99 10.30 2.67 -0.52
C GLY A 99 11.10 2.35 -1.77
N VAL A 100 11.68 1.16 -1.79
CA VAL A 100 12.46 0.63 -2.90
C VAL A 100 11.99 -0.78 -3.25
N ILE A 101 11.64 -0.98 -4.51
CA ILE A 101 11.43 -2.29 -5.12
C ILE A 101 12.78 -2.81 -5.61
N MET A 102 13.06 -4.06 -5.29
CA MET A 102 14.31 -4.76 -5.54
C MET A 102 14.03 -6.00 -6.38
N SER A 103 14.67 -6.10 -7.54
CA SER A 103 14.52 -7.23 -8.45
C SER A 103 15.85 -7.92 -8.71
N VAL A 104 15.84 -9.24 -8.83
CA VAL A 104 16.95 -10.05 -9.35
C VAL A 104 16.44 -11.02 -10.42
N TRP A 105 17.12 -11.04 -11.57
CA TRP A 105 16.80 -11.92 -12.69
C TRP A 105 17.61 -13.23 -12.61
N PRO A 106 17.17 -14.31 -13.31
CA PRO A 106 17.90 -15.58 -13.36
C PRO A 106 19.36 -15.48 -13.86
N ASN A 107 19.70 -14.43 -14.60
CA ASN A 107 21.08 -14.16 -15.05
C ASN A 107 21.93 -13.42 -14.00
N GLY A 108 21.39 -13.11 -12.83
CA GLY A 108 22.07 -12.40 -11.74
C GLY A 108 22.05 -10.88 -11.85
N THR A 109 21.44 -10.30 -12.89
CA THR A 109 21.21 -8.85 -12.96
C THR A 109 20.32 -8.41 -11.81
N THR A 110 20.61 -7.25 -11.23
CA THR A 110 19.83 -6.66 -10.13
C THR A 110 19.32 -5.28 -10.50
N LYS A 111 18.21 -4.87 -9.89
CA LYS A 111 17.63 -3.53 -10.05
C LYS A 111 17.03 -3.06 -8.72
N TYR A 112 17.27 -1.79 -8.40
CA TYR A 112 16.69 -1.10 -7.25
C TYR A 112 15.92 0.10 -7.79
N THR A 113 14.62 0.16 -7.52
CA THR A 113 13.73 1.20 -8.05
C THR A 113 13.01 1.85 -6.89
N GLY A 114 13.24 3.14 -6.66
CA GLY A 114 12.45 3.89 -5.69
C GLY A 114 10.99 3.96 -6.15
N PHE A 115 10.04 3.98 -5.23
CA PHE A 115 8.63 4.13 -5.56
C PHE A 115 7.88 4.91 -4.48
N HIS A 116 6.69 5.38 -4.85
CA HIS A 116 5.66 5.81 -3.91
C HIS A 116 4.29 5.32 -4.38
N GLU A 117 3.38 5.11 -3.44
CA GLU A 117 2.08 4.53 -3.74
C GLU A 117 1.05 5.03 -2.74
N TRP A 118 -0.15 5.29 -3.26
CA TRP A 118 -1.31 5.59 -2.44
C TRP A 118 -2.42 4.59 -2.74
N ILE A 119 -2.46 3.49 -2.00
CA ILE A 119 -3.47 2.44 -2.23
C ILE A 119 -4.87 3.05 -2.07
N PRO A 120 -5.79 2.82 -3.03
CA PRO A 120 -5.79 1.73 -4.02
C PRO A 120 -5.16 2.02 -5.39
N ASP A 121 -4.48 3.16 -5.58
CA ASP A 121 -3.76 3.42 -6.84
C ASP A 121 -2.51 2.53 -6.94
N ASP A 122 -2.09 2.24 -8.19
CA ASP A 122 -0.86 1.50 -8.48
C ASP A 122 0.40 2.27 -8.02
N PRO A 123 1.50 1.57 -7.70
CA PRO A 123 2.76 2.21 -7.36
C PRO A 123 3.34 3.00 -8.54
N ILE A 124 3.95 4.14 -8.22
CA ILE A 124 4.63 5.00 -9.19
C ILE A 124 6.13 4.89 -8.99
N ASP A 125 6.81 4.35 -10.01
CA ASP A 125 8.26 4.23 -10.05
C ASP A 125 8.95 5.60 -10.14
N VAL A 126 9.98 5.78 -9.32
CA VAL A 126 10.92 6.90 -9.40
C VAL A 126 12.01 6.54 -10.42
N SER A 127 12.07 7.28 -11.52
CA SER A 127 13.06 7.05 -12.56
C SER A 127 14.50 7.22 -12.03
N SER A 128 15.43 6.39 -12.52
CA SER A 128 16.85 6.45 -12.15
C SER A 128 17.51 7.80 -12.44
N SER A 129 16.99 8.55 -13.41
CA SER A 129 17.43 9.93 -13.69
C SER A 129 17.13 10.90 -12.54
N LYS A 130 16.05 10.67 -11.79
CA LYS A 130 15.65 11.45 -10.61
C LYS A 130 16.33 10.93 -9.35
N LEU A 131 16.38 9.61 -9.18
CA LEU A 131 17.00 8.97 -8.03
C LEU A 131 17.62 7.63 -8.44
N ALA A 132 18.93 7.61 -8.64
CA ALA A 132 19.66 6.38 -8.84
C ALA A 132 19.86 5.70 -7.47
N ILE A 133 19.60 4.39 -7.42
CA ILE A 133 19.74 3.55 -6.23
C ILE A 133 20.52 2.31 -6.62
N SER A 134 21.47 1.91 -5.79
CA SER A 134 22.29 0.73 -5.97
C SER A 134 22.40 -0.07 -4.67
N GLU A 135 22.93 -1.29 -4.80
CA GLU A 135 23.32 -2.10 -3.66
C GLU A 135 24.20 -1.31 -2.68
N GLY A 136 23.95 -1.46 -1.37
CA GLY A 136 24.70 -0.77 -0.32
C GLY A 136 24.33 0.70 -0.11
N ASP A 137 23.49 1.30 -0.96
CA ASP A 137 23.01 2.66 -0.75
C ASP A 137 22.08 2.75 0.46
N HIS A 138 22.16 3.90 1.14
CA HIS A 138 21.32 4.24 2.28
C HIS A 138 20.25 5.23 1.80
N ILE A 139 19.01 4.76 1.71
CA ILE A 139 17.89 5.55 1.23
C ILE A 139 17.09 6.05 2.43
N HIS A 140 17.21 7.35 2.71
CA HIS A 140 16.41 8.02 3.72
C HIS A 140 15.03 8.33 3.16
N VAL A 141 13.99 7.74 3.74
CA VAL A 141 12.60 7.87 3.32
C VAL A 141 11.83 8.61 4.41
N VAL A 142 11.09 9.64 4.01
CA VAL A 142 10.20 10.41 4.89
C VAL A 142 8.82 10.47 4.25
N LEU A 143 7.81 9.99 4.97
CA LEU A 143 6.40 10.18 4.63
C LEU A 143 5.78 11.21 5.55
N LYS A 144 4.92 12.06 5.00
CA LYS A 144 4.09 12.99 5.78
C LYS A 144 2.67 13.02 5.25
N THR A 145 1.70 13.15 6.15
CA THR A 145 0.30 13.41 5.80
C THR A 145 -0.19 14.69 6.46
N THR A 146 -1.09 15.37 5.76
CA THR A 146 -1.76 16.59 6.19
C THR A 146 -3.23 16.50 5.81
N ASN A 147 -4.03 17.49 6.21
CA ASN A 147 -5.47 17.53 5.92
C ASN A 147 -6.15 16.21 6.33
N ASN A 148 -5.91 15.74 7.56
CA ASN A 148 -6.43 14.48 8.09
C ASN A 148 -6.23 13.28 7.14
N GLY A 149 -5.04 13.16 6.58
CA GLY A 149 -4.71 12.06 5.67
C GLY A 149 -5.22 12.21 4.24
N TYR A 150 -5.81 13.34 3.86
CA TYR A 150 -6.26 13.57 2.48
C TYR A 150 -5.18 14.16 1.56
N HIS A 151 -4.02 14.53 2.12
CA HIS A 151 -2.87 14.99 1.35
C HIS A 151 -1.60 14.41 1.95
N GLY A 152 -0.70 13.94 1.09
CA GLY A 152 0.51 13.25 1.49
C GLY A 152 1.71 13.72 0.69
N SER A 153 2.87 13.64 1.31
CA SER A 153 4.15 13.88 0.67
C SER A 153 5.15 12.80 1.06
N THR A 154 6.10 12.56 0.16
CA THR A 154 7.21 11.64 0.35
C THR A 154 8.50 12.31 -0.07
N THR A 155 9.59 11.99 0.61
CA THR A 155 10.94 12.35 0.20
C THR A 155 11.81 11.12 0.30
N LEU A 156 12.48 10.76 -0.80
CA LEU A 156 13.49 9.72 -0.86
C LEU A 156 14.83 10.41 -1.14
N THR A 157 15.78 10.27 -0.22
CA THR A 157 17.14 10.78 -0.38
C THR A 157 18.12 9.64 -0.36
N ASN A 158 18.89 9.48 -1.45
CA ASN A 158 20.04 8.59 -1.45
C ASN A 158 21.20 9.31 -0.75
N LEU A 159 21.50 8.91 0.49
CA LEU A 159 22.51 9.55 1.33
C LEU A 159 23.93 9.39 0.73
N ASN A 160 24.17 8.34 -0.05
CA ASN A 160 25.45 8.08 -0.69
C ASN A 160 25.72 9.07 -1.84
N THR A 161 24.68 9.51 -2.55
CA THR A 161 24.81 10.44 -3.70
C THR A 161 24.28 11.84 -3.41
N SER A 162 23.68 12.06 -2.23
CA SER A 162 22.95 13.27 -1.84
C SER A 162 21.83 13.68 -2.82
N ARG A 163 21.37 12.76 -3.67
CA ARG A 163 20.24 13.02 -4.57
C ARG A 163 18.93 12.82 -3.82
N THR A 164 17.99 13.73 -4.06
CA THR A 164 16.68 13.74 -3.41
C THR A 164 15.58 13.76 -4.46
N TYR A 165 14.59 12.92 -4.27
CA TYR A 165 13.31 12.96 -4.95
C TYR A 165 12.22 13.32 -3.94
N THR A 166 11.35 14.25 -4.30
CA THR A 166 10.20 14.65 -3.49
C THR A 166 8.94 14.59 -4.34
N HIS A 167 7.86 14.12 -3.75
CA HIS A 167 6.55 14.07 -4.38
C HIS A 167 5.45 14.39 -3.37
N SER A 168 4.35 14.95 -3.85
CA SER A 168 3.15 15.22 -3.06
C SER A 168 1.91 15.02 -3.92
N GLN A 169 0.87 14.45 -3.33
CA GLN A 169 -0.40 14.23 -3.99
C GLN A 169 -1.56 14.24 -2.99
N ASN A 170 -2.76 14.36 -3.53
CA ASN A 170 -3.97 14.13 -2.75
C ASN A 170 -4.22 12.61 -2.62
N ALA A 171 -5.02 12.25 -1.63
CA ALA A 171 -5.44 10.88 -1.43
C ALA A 171 -6.12 10.31 -2.67
N ALA A 172 -5.85 9.03 -2.93
CA ALA A 172 -6.46 8.28 -4.03
C ALA A 172 -7.99 8.35 -3.94
N ASN A 173 -8.64 8.49 -5.09
CA ASN A 173 -10.09 8.57 -5.18
C ASN A 173 -10.63 7.75 -6.35
N LEU A 174 -11.70 7.01 -6.09
CA LEU A 174 -12.41 6.29 -7.14
C LEU A 174 -13.40 7.22 -7.84
N TRP A 175 -13.56 7.08 -9.16
CA TRP A 175 -14.57 7.83 -9.91
C TRP A 175 -15.97 7.48 -9.38
N ARG A 176 -16.68 8.49 -8.84
CA ARG A 176 -17.98 8.32 -8.13
C ARG A 176 -17.91 7.35 -6.95
N GLY A 177 -16.72 7.13 -6.40
CA GLY A 177 -16.48 6.33 -5.20
C GLY A 177 -15.89 7.16 -4.07
N PRO A 178 -15.45 6.49 -3.00
CA PRO A 178 -14.85 7.18 -1.86
C PRO A 178 -13.45 7.70 -2.19
N THR A 179 -12.95 8.57 -1.32
CA THR A 179 -11.53 8.96 -1.24
C THR A 179 -10.90 8.16 -0.10
N PHE A 180 -9.65 7.74 -0.26
CA PHE A 180 -8.94 6.80 0.61
C PHE A 180 -7.87 7.52 1.44
N PRO A 181 -8.22 8.19 2.55
CA PRO A 181 -7.24 8.93 3.34
C PRO A 181 -6.29 8.00 4.09
N ALA A 182 -5.05 8.46 4.30
CA ALA A 182 -4.06 7.86 5.20
C ALA A 182 -3.96 8.73 6.47
N GLN A 183 -4.89 8.51 7.41
CA GLN A 183 -5.01 9.24 8.68
C GLN A 183 -3.94 8.85 9.71
N GLY A 184 -3.19 7.78 9.46
CA GLY A 184 -2.09 7.32 10.30
C GLY A 184 -2.53 6.65 11.60
N ALA A 185 -3.59 5.86 11.55
CA ALA A 185 -3.94 4.91 12.61
C ALA A 185 -2.79 3.91 12.86
N THR A 186 -2.05 3.56 11.80
CA THR A 186 -0.79 2.81 11.90
C THR A 186 0.37 3.51 11.21
N ALA A 187 1.57 3.18 11.67
CA ALA A 187 2.81 3.39 10.95
C ALA A 187 3.55 2.05 10.87
N GLU A 188 4.10 1.72 9.71
CA GLU A 188 4.84 0.47 9.51
C GLU A 188 6.15 0.66 8.72
N TRP A 189 7.04 -0.31 8.89
CA TRP A 189 8.39 -0.38 8.33
C TRP A 189 8.73 -1.81 7.92
#